data_AF-A0ABD3G158-F1
#
_entry.id   AF-A0ABD3G158-F1
#
_cell.length_a   1.000
_cell.length_b   1.000
_cell.length_c   1.000
_cell.angle_alpha   90.00
_cell.angle_beta   90.00
_cell.angle_gamma   90.00
#
_symmetry.space_group_name_H-M   'P 1'
#
loop_
_entity.id
_entity.type
_entity.pdbx_description
1 polymer ?
#
loop_
_entity_poly.entity_id
_entity_poly.type
_entity_poly.pdbx_seq_one_letter_code
_entity_poly.pdbx_strand_id
1 'polypeptide(L)'
;MERELTQRVQELIDSRQGAKTSVRTDLTLSKSFWQDLAAQQQEHRRSSEEEQKRLIAAVQSQTLYIDNLCNVLRVQPESFTSDTSPTRCTSVQPRDNLKWLRLKTSDASLYKEYLKEVNDSYARVDQVFAECGMNVMPSGAASSLRRLNSDGGMEYIQYVHKILQPFSFEDTCRNVWETAKLPHRHIDREVYEAVSDWGNSIAFKFRIKKTLATG
;
A
#
# COMPACT_ATOMS: atom_id res chain seq x y z
N MET A 1 -22.41 -87.89 -11.80
CA MET A 1 -22.99 -86.73 -12.50
C MET A 1 -23.65 -85.75 -11.54
N GLU A 2 -24.51 -86.18 -10.60
CA GLU A 2 -25.15 -85.26 -9.64
C GLU A 2 -24.17 -84.57 -8.67
N ARG A 3 -23.13 -85.27 -8.20
CA ARG A 3 -22.14 -84.68 -7.25
C ARG A 3 -21.33 -83.52 -7.84
N GLU A 4 -20.97 -83.59 -9.11
CA GLU A 4 -20.23 -82.51 -9.81
C GLU A 4 -21.12 -81.28 -10.03
N LEU A 5 -22.41 -81.49 -10.30
CA LEU A 5 -23.36 -80.41 -10.48
C LEU A 5 -23.60 -79.65 -9.16
N THR A 6 -23.73 -80.37 -8.04
CA THR A 6 -23.83 -79.73 -6.72
C THR A 6 -22.56 -78.97 -6.34
N GLN A 7 -21.38 -79.49 -6.69
CA GLN A 7 -20.11 -78.81 -6.42
C GLN A 7 -19.97 -77.49 -7.20
N ARG A 8 -20.32 -77.50 -8.49
CA ARG A 8 -20.28 -76.29 -9.32
C ARG A 8 -21.33 -75.25 -8.93
N VAL A 9 -22.51 -75.68 -8.48
CA VAL A 9 -23.52 -74.77 -7.95
C VAL A 9 -23.02 -74.12 -6.65
N GLN A 10 -22.35 -74.86 -5.78
CA GLN A 10 -21.80 -74.32 -4.54
C GLN A 10 -20.67 -73.31 -4.80
N GLU A 11 -19.73 -73.63 -5.70
CA GLU A 11 -18.65 -72.70 -6.10
C GLU A 11 -19.19 -71.39 -6.71
N LEU A 12 -20.27 -71.46 -7.49
CA LEU A 12 -20.92 -70.27 -8.06
C LEU A 12 -21.65 -69.43 -7.01
N ILE A 13 -22.23 -70.07 -5.98
CA ILE A 13 -22.87 -69.37 -4.86
C ILE A 13 -21.81 -68.65 -4.01
N ASP A 14 -20.70 -69.32 -3.72
CA ASP A 14 -19.61 -68.78 -2.89
C ASP A 14 -18.90 -67.61 -3.61
N SER A 15 -18.65 -67.73 -4.92
CA SER A 15 -18.08 -66.66 -5.76
C SER A 15 -19.00 -65.43 -5.84
N ARG A 16 -20.32 -65.65 -5.97
CA ARG A 16 -21.31 -64.56 -6.02
C ARG A 16 -21.49 -63.86 -4.67
N GLN A 17 -21.35 -64.57 -3.56
CA GLN A 17 -21.41 -63.98 -2.22
C GLN A 17 -20.13 -63.18 -1.88
N GLY A 18 -18.95 -63.67 -2.28
CA GLY A 18 -17.67 -62.95 -2.13
C GLY A 18 -17.58 -61.66 -2.96
N ALA A 19 -18.06 -61.67 -4.21
CA ALA A 19 -18.04 -60.46 -5.05
C ALA A 19 -19.02 -59.37 -4.57
N LYS A 20 -20.20 -59.77 -4.05
CA LYS A 20 -21.20 -58.81 -3.54
C LYS A 20 -20.83 -58.21 -2.17
N THR A 21 -20.07 -58.93 -1.35
CA THR A 21 -19.58 -58.43 -0.06
C THR A 21 -18.46 -57.41 -0.25
N SER A 22 -17.57 -57.59 -1.22
CA SER A 22 -16.53 -56.61 -1.57
C SER A 22 -17.12 -55.26 -2.04
N VAL A 23 -18.07 -55.27 -2.98
CA VAL A 23 -18.70 -54.02 -3.46
C VAL A 23 -19.53 -53.33 -2.36
N ARG A 24 -20.20 -54.09 -1.49
CA ARG A 24 -20.93 -53.53 -0.33
C ARG A 24 -19.98 -52.92 0.69
N THR A 25 -18.86 -53.56 0.97
CA THR A 25 -17.87 -53.04 1.93
C THR A 25 -17.21 -51.77 1.42
N ASP A 26 -16.85 -51.71 0.14
CA ASP A 26 -16.28 -50.51 -0.50
C ASP A 26 -17.27 -49.32 -0.50
N LEU A 27 -18.56 -49.58 -0.78
CA LEU A 27 -19.60 -48.55 -0.70
C LEU A 27 -19.85 -48.08 0.73
N THR A 28 -19.83 -48.99 1.72
CA THR A 28 -19.97 -48.60 3.13
C THR A 28 -18.75 -47.85 3.67
N LEU A 29 -17.54 -48.21 3.22
CA LEU A 29 -16.30 -47.51 3.56
C LEU A 29 -16.26 -46.11 2.94
N SER A 30 -16.72 -45.97 1.69
CA SER A 30 -16.90 -44.67 1.03
C SER A 30 -17.92 -43.80 1.76
N LYS A 31 -19.06 -44.38 2.18
CA LYS A 31 -20.08 -43.64 2.94
C LYS A 31 -19.57 -43.19 4.31
N SER A 32 -18.88 -44.04 5.07
CA SER A 32 -18.31 -43.65 6.37
C SER A 32 -17.23 -42.58 6.21
N PHE A 33 -16.38 -42.68 5.17
CA PHE A 33 -15.36 -41.67 4.89
C PHE A 33 -15.95 -40.27 4.64
N TRP A 34 -16.99 -40.18 3.80
CA TRP A 34 -17.65 -38.88 3.55
C TRP A 34 -18.43 -38.38 4.77
N GLN A 35 -18.97 -39.27 5.59
CA GLN A 35 -19.64 -38.90 6.84
C GLN A 35 -18.65 -38.32 7.85
N ASP A 36 -17.47 -38.92 7.99
CA ASP A 36 -16.40 -38.44 8.86
C ASP A 36 -15.84 -37.10 8.36
N LEU A 37 -15.63 -36.95 7.05
CA LEU A 37 -15.19 -35.69 6.45
C LEU A 37 -16.22 -34.57 6.65
N ALA A 38 -17.52 -34.87 6.49
CA ALA A 38 -18.58 -33.91 6.74
C ALA A 38 -18.64 -33.49 8.21
N ALA A 39 -18.45 -34.42 9.15
CA ALA A 39 -18.38 -34.13 10.58
C ALA A 39 -17.17 -33.23 10.90
N GLN A 40 -16.00 -33.52 10.32
CA GLN A 40 -14.80 -32.71 10.49
C GLN A 40 -14.98 -31.28 9.95
N GLN A 41 -15.58 -31.14 8.76
CA GLN A 41 -15.87 -29.82 8.19
C GLN A 41 -16.88 -29.04 9.03
N GLN A 42 -17.88 -29.71 9.60
CA GLN A 42 -18.85 -29.09 10.49
C GLN A 42 -18.18 -28.55 11.76
N GLU A 43 -17.24 -29.29 12.35
CA GLU A 43 -16.51 -28.86 13.55
C GLU A 43 -15.57 -27.67 13.25
N HIS A 44 -14.85 -27.71 12.13
CA HIS A 44 -14.05 -26.56 11.68
C HIS A 44 -14.88 -25.31 11.45
N ARG A 45 -16.08 -25.46 10.85
CA ARG A 45 -17.01 -24.35 10.65
C ARG A 45 -17.47 -23.78 11.99
N ARG A 46 -17.87 -24.65 12.93
CA ARG A 46 -18.30 -24.22 14.27
C ARG A 46 -17.20 -23.45 14.99
N SER A 47 -15.97 -23.95 14.97
CA SER A 47 -14.82 -23.29 15.58
C SER A 47 -14.58 -21.88 14.97
N SER A 48 -14.67 -21.78 13.64
CA SER A 48 -14.50 -20.50 12.93
C SER A 48 -15.62 -19.51 13.24
N GLU A 49 -16.86 -19.98 13.32
CA GLU A 49 -18.03 -19.15 13.67
C GLU A 49 -17.96 -18.64 15.11
N GLU A 50 -17.46 -19.45 16.05
CA GLU A 50 -17.25 -19.03 17.44
C GLU A 50 -16.16 -17.96 17.54
N GLU A 51 -15.05 -18.11 16.81
CA GLU A 51 -14.00 -17.10 16.75
C GLU A 51 -14.48 -15.81 16.12
N GLN A 52 -15.24 -15.89 15.01
CA GLN A 52 -15.85 -14.73 14.38
C GLN A 52 -16.78 -13.98 15.36
N LYS A 53 -17.61 -14.69 16.12
CA LYS A 53 -18.47 -14.06 17.15
C LYS A 53 -17.66 -13.35 18.23
N ARG A 54 -16.55 -13.94 18.68
CA ARG A 54 -15.65 -13.31 19.65
C ARG A 54 -15.01 -12.04 19.09
N LEU A 55 -14.55 -12.07 17.84
CA LEU A 55 -13.94 -10.91 17.18
C LEU A 55 -14.96 -9.77 16.99
N ILE A 56 -16.18 -10.09 16.57
CA ILE A 56 -17.26 -9.09 16.43
C ILE A 56 -17.56 -8.44 17.80
N ALA A 57 -17.68 -9.23 18.86
CA ALA A 57 -17.90 -8.69 20.20
C ALA A 57 -16.74 -7.81 20.68
N ALA A 58 -15.49 -8.19 20.39
CA ALA A 58 -14.32 -7.37 20.70
C ALA A 58 -14.34 -6.04 19.95
N VAL A 59 -14.63 -6.03 18.64
CA VAL A 59 -14.76 -4.82 17.84
C VAL A 59 -15.89 -3.93 18.33
N GLN A 60 -17.04 -4.50 18.71
CA GLN A 60 -18.15 -3.75 19.30
C GLN A 60 -17.74 -3.10 20.63
N SER A 61 -17.04 -3.83 21.51
CA SER A 61 -16.54 -3.29 22.78
C SER A 61 -15.55 -2.14 22.58
N GLN A 62 -14.65 -2.25 21.59
CA GLN A 62 -13.69 -1.20 21.24
C GLN A 62 -14.39 0.02 20.64
N THR A 63 -15.39 -0.21 19.78
CA THR A 63 -16.21 0.88 19.22
C THR A 63 -16.93 1.65 20.34
N LEU A 64 -17.53 0.96 21.30
CA LEU A 64 -18.18 1.57 22.47
C LEU A 64 -17.18 2.34 23.35
N TYR A 65 -15.98 1.79 23.54
CA TYR A 65 -14.93 2.47 24.30
C TYR A 65 -14.45 3.76 23.62
N ILE A 66 -14.24 3.72 22.29
CA ILE A 66 -13.89 4.90 21.49
C ILE A 66 -15.01 5.94 21.54
N ASP A 67 -16.27 5.53 21.42
CA ASP A 67 -17.41 6.44 21.49
C ASP A 67 -17.51 7.10 22.88
N ASN A 68 -17.31 6.33 23.96
CA ASN A 68 -17.27 6.87 25.31
C ASN A 68 -16.12 7.87 25.50
N LEU A 69 -14.92 7.59 24.99
CA LEU A 69 -13.81 8.55 25.02
C LEU A 69 -14.15 9.82 24.25
N CYS A 70 -14.72 9.69 23.05
CA CYS A 70 -15.19 10.83 22.26
C CYS A 70 -16.25 11.65 23.03
N ASN A 71 -17.15 10.99 23.75
CA ASN A 71 -18.18 11.65 24.55
C ASN A 71 -17.59 12.36 25.78
N VAL A 72 -16.65 11.76 26.51
CA VAL A 72 -15.94 12.42 27.62
C VAL A 72 -15.18 13.66 27.13
N LEU A 73 -14.50 13.56 25.98
CA LEU A 73 -13.80 14.70 25.37
C LEU A 73 -14.77 15.80 24.90
N ARG A 74 -16.01 15.46 24.54
CA ARG A 74 -17.07 16.43 24.17
C ARG A 74 -17.77 17.05 25.36
N VAL A 75 -17.89 16.34 26.48
CA VAL A 75 -18.54 16.80 27.73
C VAL A 75 -17.62 17.72 28.54
N GLN A 76 -16.36 17.87 28.15
CA GLN A 76 -15.48 18.89 28.71
C GLN A 76 -15.55 20.22 27.94
N PRO A 77 -16.61 21.02 28.14
CA PRO A 77 -16.45 22.47 28.15
C PRO A 77 -17.11 23.12 29.38
N GLU A 78 -16.61 24.31 29.74
CA GLU A 78 -17.17 25.23 30.73
C GLU A 78 -16.74 25.05 32.20
N SER A 79 -15.46 25.28 32.48
CA SER A 79 -15.03 25.77 33.80
C SER A 79 -14.00 26.89 33.67
N PHE A 80 -14.25 27.86 32.78
CA PHE A 80 -13.58 29.16 32.80
C PHE A 80 -14.54 30.21 32.20
N THR A 81 -15.33 30.82 33.08
CA THR A 81 -15.97 32.15 32.94
C THR A 81 -14.89 33.20 32.64
N SER A 82 -15.04 34.34 31.97
CA SER A 82 -16.10 35.25 31.46
C SER A 82 -15.33 36.12 30.42
N ASP A 83 -15.84 36.69 29.31
CA ASP A 83 -16.81 37.78 29.23
C ASP A 83 -17.11 38.12 27.74
N THR A 84 -18.37 38.49 27.49
CA THR A 84 -18.89 39.47 26.51
C THR A 84 -18.64 39.29 25.00
N SER A 85 -19.60 38.65 24.31
CA SER A 85 -20.47 39.26 23.27
C SER A 85 -21.14 38.20 22.37
N PRO A 86 -22.40 38.39 21.92
CA PRO A 86 -23.14 37.36 21.19
C PRO A 86 -23.02 37.60 19.68
N THR A 87 -22.21 36.80 18.98
CA THR A 87 -22.36 36.67 17.52
C THR A 87 -22.17 35.22 17.10
N ARG A 88 -23.32 34.59 16.83
CA ARG A 88 -23.56 33.43 15.96
C ARG A 88 -22.51 32.31 15.92
N CYS A 89 -22.88 31.22 16.55
CA CYS A 89 -22.26 29.91 16.45
C CYS A 89 -22.12 29.45 14.98
N THR A 90 -20.89 29.13 14.58
CA THR A 90 -20.63 27.97 13.71
C THR A 90 -19.22 27.45 13.96
N SER A 91 -19.14 26.16 14.32
CA SER A 91 -17.94 25.31 14.37
C SER A 91 -16.94 25.61 15.49
N VAL A 92 -17.16 24.96 16.64
CA VAL A 92 -16.10 24.66 17.61
C VAL A 92 -15.17 23.65 16.94
N GLN A 93 -14.12 24.16 16.31
CA GLN A 93 -12.99 23.35 15.84
C GLN A 93 -12.34 22.71 17.08
N PRO A 94 -12.20 21.37 17.14
CA PRO A 94 -11.37 20.71 18.15
C PRO A 94 -9.99 21.37 18.19
N ARG A 95 -9.43 21.63 19.36
CA ARG A 95 -8.09 22.24 19.51
C ARG A 95 -6.98 21.50 18.75
N ASP A 96 -7.18 20.23 18.43
CA ASP A 96 -6.30 19.43 17.57
C ASP A 96 -6.34 19.87 16.10
N ASN A 97 -7.49 20.34 15.62
CA ASN A 97 -7.60 20.93 14.29
C ASN A 97 -6.83 22.25 14.21
N LEU A 98 -6.64 23.03 15.27
CA LEU A 98 -5.80 24.23 15.17
C LEU A 98 -4.31 23.90 14.96
N LYS A 99 -3.80 22.83 15.58
CA LYS A 99 -2.43 22.36 15.32
C LYS A 99 -2.32 21.74 13.93
N TRP A 100 -3.31 20.95 13.52
CA TRP A 100 -3.37 20.33 12.20
C TRP A 100 -3.54 21.36 11.07
N LEU A 101 -4.36 22.39 11.28
CA LEU A 101 -4.58 23.52 10.38
C LEU A 101 -3.35 24.43 10.33
N ARG A 102 -2.62 24.62 11.45
CA ARG A 102 -1.31 25.30 11.46
C ARG A 102 -0.26 24.51 10.68
N LEU A 103 -0.22 23.18 10.81
CA LEU A 103 0.63 22.31 9.99
C LEU A 103 0.27 22.41 8.49
N LYS A 104 -1.02 22.44 8.16
CA LYS A 104 -1.47 22.65 6.77
C LYS A 104 -1.15 24.05 6.23
N THR A 105 -1.19 25.07 7.10
CA THR A 105 -0.83 26.45 6.74
C THR A 105 0.68 26.61 6.57
N SER A 106 1.49 25.88 7.34
CA SER A 106 2.94 25.78 7.10
C SER A 106 3.25 25.03 5.81
N ASP A 107 2.53 23.96 5.50
CA ASP A 107 2.70 23.21 4.25
C ASP A 107 2.41 24.10 3.03
N ALA A 108 1.33 24.90 3.06
CA ALA A 108 1.00 25.86 2.01
C ALA A 108 2.11 26.89 1.77
N SER A 109 2.71 27.40 2.85
CA SER A 109 3.83 28.36 2.77
C SER A 109 5.10 27.71 2.21
N LEU A 110 5.40 26.48 2.64
CA LEU A 110 6.50 25.66 2.13
C LEU A 110 6.35 25.38 0.63
N TYR A 111 5.18 24.95 0.17
CA TYR A 111 4.94 24.69 -1.25
C TYR A 111 5.07 25.96 -2.08
N LYS A 112 4.60 27.11 -1.58
CA LYS A 112 4.76 28.40 -2.26
C LYS A 112 6.23 28.78 -2.37
N GLU A 113 7.04 28.54 -1.34
CA GLU A 113 8.47 28.83 -1.40
C GLU A 113 9.20 27.90 -2.35
N TYR A 114 8.94 26.58 -2.27
CA TYR A 114 9.50 25.62 -3.21
C TYR A 114 9.17 25.96 -4.66
N LEU A 115 7.94 26.38 -4.96
CA LEU A 115 7.56 26.78 -6.31
C LEU A 115 8.34 28.00 -6.82
N LYS A 116 8.70 28.95 -5.95
CA LYS A 116 9.54 30.08 -6.36
C LYS A 116 10.97 29.62 -6.67
N GLU A 117 11.51 28.72 -5.87
CA GLU A 117 12.88 28.22 -6.00
C GLU A 117 13.09 27.25 -7.19
N VAL A 118 12.02 26.73 -7.79
CA VAL A 118 12.11 25.78 -8.91
C VAL A 118 12.84 26.39 -10.12
N ASN A 119 12.53 27.62 -10.49
CA ASN A 119 13.18 28.28 -11.64
C ASN A 119 14.67 28.52 -11.37
N ASP A 120 15.01 28.97 -10.16
CA ASP A 120 16.40 29.13 -9.75
C ASP A 120 17.14 27.78 -9.72
N SER A 121 16.43 26.71 -9.36
CA SER A 121 16.97 25.34 -9.40
C SER A 121 17.26 24.89 -10.83
N TYR A 122 16.38 25.18 -11.79
CA TYR A 122 16.64 24.90 -13.21
C TYR A 122 17.87 25.66 -13.71
N ALA A 123 17.98 26.97 -13.41
CA ALA A 123 19.14 27.77 -13.79
C ALA A 123 20.45 27.21 -13.21
N ARG A 124 20.44 26.76 -11.94
CA ARG A 124 21.60 26.09 -11.32
C ARG A 124 21.96 24.78 -12.00
N VAL A 125 20.98 23.96 -12.38
CA VAL A 125 21.22 22.70 -13.11
C VAL A 125 21.80 22.98 -14.49
N ASP A 126 21.27 23.96 -15.22
CA ASP A 126 21.79 24.37 -16.53
C ASP A 126 23.23 24.88 -16.43
N GLN A 127 23.54 25.65 -15.38
CA GLN A 127 24.91 26.07 -15.10
C GLN A 127 25.84 24.87 -14.89
N VAL A 128 25.46 23.90 -14.06
CA VAL A 128 26.26 22.67 -13.83
C VAL A 128 26.46 21.90 -15.14
N PHE A 129 25.44 21.80 -15.99
CA PHE A 129 25.55 21.16 -17.30
C PHE A 129 26.51 21.91 -18.23
N ALA A 130 26.47 23.25 -18.23
CA ALA A 130 27.39 24.09 -18.99
C ALA A 130 28.83 23.93 -18.51
N GLU A 131 29.08 23.99 -17.20
CA GLU A 131 30.39 23.75 -16.57
C GLU A 131 30.91 22.34 -16.87
N CYS A 132 30.01 21.35 -16.93
CA CYS A 132 30.35 20.00 -17.34
C CYS A 132 30.54 19.84 -18.86
N GLY A 133 30.36 20.89 -19.67
CA GLY A 133 30.51 20.83 -21.12
C GLY A 133 29.49 19.93 -21.81
N MET A 134 28.32 19.68 -21.19
CA MET A 134 27.27 18.80 -21.70
C MET A 134 26.75 19.25 -23.08
N ASN A 135 26.79 20.55 -23.34
CA ASN A 135 26.34 21.17 -24.59
C ASN A 135 27.25 20.83 -25.78
N VAL A 136 28.53 20.57 -25.53
CA VAL A 136 29.53 20.26 -26.56
C VAL A 136 29.65 18.74 -26.76
N MET A 137 29.16 17.93 -25.82
CA MET A 137 29.21 16.47 -25.96
C MET A 137 28.33 15.97 -27.10
N PRO A 138 28.80 14.96 -27.87
CA PRO A 138 28.04 14.37 -28.95
C PRO A 138 26.62 13.95 -28.54
N SER A 139 25.68 14.10 -29.46
CA SER A 139 24.32 13.58 -29.29
C SER A 139 24.34 12.05 -29.38
N GLY A 140 23.74 11.37 -28.40
CA GLY A 140 23.76 9.91 -28.29
C GLY A 140 24.14 9.45 -26.88
N ALA A 141 24.60 8.21 -26.74
CA ALA A 141 25.21 7.72 -25.50
C ALA A 141 26.70 8.06 -25.51
N ALA A 142 27.08 9.07 -24.72
CA ALA A 142 28.47 9.51 -24.57
C ALA A 142 28.85 9.48 -23.08
N SER A 143 30.06 9.02 -22.80
CA SER A 143 30.67 9.14 -21.48
C SER A 143 32.05 9.74 -21.60
N SER A 144 32.42 10.57 -20.63
CA SER A 144 33.74 11.19 -20.55
C SER A 144 34.23 11.10 -19.12
N LEU A 145 35.48 10.67 -18.96
CA LEU A 145 36.19 10.69 -17.70
C LEU A 145 37.26 11.76 -17.79
N ARG A 146 37.15 12.80 -16.97
CA ARG A 146 38.09 13.92 -16.93
C ARG A 146 38.83 13.91 -15.61
N ARG A 147 40.16 13.94 -15.65
CA ARG A 147 40.97 14.33 -14.48
C ARG A 147 41.12 15.84 -14.56
N LEU A 148 40.49 16.55 -13.64
CA LEU A 148 40.69 17.99 -13.53
C LEU A 148 41.87 18.26 -12.60
N ASN A 149 42.86 18.96 -13.15
CA ASN A 149 43.74 19.83 -12.39
C ASN A 149 44.55 20.72 -13.32
N SER A 150 44.45 22.03 -13.09
CA SER A 150 45.25 23.04 -13.79
C SER A 150 45.80 24.11 -12.83
N ASP A 151 45.23 24.22 -11.63
CA ASP A 151 45.41 25.38 -10.74
C ASP A 151 46.06 25.03 -9.39
N GLY A 152 46.65 23.83 -9.25
CA GLY A 152 47.35 23.40 -8.03
C GLY A 152 46.47 22.91 -6.88
N GLY A 153 45.16 22.70 -7.11
CA GLY A 153 44.22 22.12 -6.15
C GLY A 153 44.23 20.59 -6.07
N MET A 154 43.29 20.01 -5.31
CA MET A 154 43.11 18.55 -5.20
C MET A 154 42.69 17.94 -6.54
N GLU A 155 43.43 16.94 -7.04
CA GLU A 155 43.03 16.18 -8.21
C GLU A 155 41.70 15.47 -7.94
N TYR A 156 40.71 15.68 -8.81
CA TYR A 156 39.48 14.91 -8.80
C TYR A 156 39.16 14.35 -10.17
N ILE A 157 38.48 13.21 -10.16
CA ILE A 157 38.00 12.52 -11.36
C ILE A 157 36.53 12.85 -11.53
N GLN A 158 36.20 13.50 -12.65
CA GLN A 158 34.84 13.82 -13.03
C GLN A 158 34.36 12.84 -14.10
N TYR A 159 33.31 12.08 -13.80
CA TYR A 159 32.60 11.26 -14.78
C TYR A 159 31.36 12.02 -15.25
N VAL A 160 31.23 12.18 -16.57
CA VAL A 160 30.08 12.82 -17.21
C VAL A 160 29.47 11.85 -18.20
N HIS A 161 28.14 11.72 -18.16
CA HIS A 161 27.39 10.82 -19.00
C HIS A 161 26.17 11.50 -19.58
N LYS A 162 26.02 11.41 -20.90
CA LYS A 162 24.87 11.92 -21.66
C LYS A 162 24.27 10.75 -22.43
N ILE A 163 22.96 10.61 -22.35
CA ILE A 163 22.20 9.61 -23.11
C ILE A 163 21.07 10.32 -23.83
N LEU A 164 20.89 9.99 -25.10
CA LEU A 164 19.67 10.34 -25.83
C LEU A 164 18.58 9.34 -25.48
N GLN A 165 17.47 9.81 -24.89
CA GLN A 165 16.30 8.98 -24.68
C GLN A 165 15.66 8.62 -26.03
N PRO A 166 15.19 7.37 -26.23
CA PRO A 166 14.62 6.92 -27.50
C PRO A 166 13.17 7.40 -27.70
N PHE A 167 12.66 8.26 -26.83
CA PHE A 167 11.30 8.79 -26.84
C PHE A 167 11.31 10.31 -27.02
N SER A 168 10.22 10.87 -27.54
CA SER A 168 10.06 12.32 -27.66
C SER A 168 10.10 12.98 -26.28
N PHE A 169 10.46 14.27 -26.27
CA PHE A 169 10.45 15.05 -25.04
C PHE A 169 9.04 15.10 -24.44
N GLU A 170 8.02 15.29 -25.29
CA GLU A 170 6.62 15.41 -24.90
C GLU A 170 6.08 14.11 -24.31
N ASP A 171 6.36 12.96 -24.93
CA ASP A 171 5.92 11.66 -24.41
C ASP A 171 6.65 11.30 -23.11
N THR A 172 7.93 11.64 -23.01
CA THR A 172 8.71 11.45 -21.78
C THR A 172 8.13 12.29 -20.64
N CYS A 173 7.87 13.58 -20.88
CA CYS A 173 7.27 14.48 -19.88
C CYS A 173 5.89 13.97 -19.44
N ARG A 174 5.03 13.58 -20.39
CA ARG A 174 3.70 13.03 -20.10
C ARG A 174 3.80 11.77 -19.25
N ASN A 175 4.70 10.86 -19.59
CA ASN A 175 4.87 9.61 -18.85
C ASN A 175 5.37 9.84 -17.42
N VAL A 176 6.37 10.71 -17.25
CA VAL A 176 6.89 11.10 -15.93
C VAL A 176 5.80 11.78 -15.09
N TRP A 177 5.01 12.65 -15.71
CA TRP A 177 3.89 13.33 -15.05
C TRP A 177 2.83 12.36 -14.53
N GLU A 178 2.34 11.45 -15.37
CA GLU A 178 1.37 10.43 -14.95
C GLU A 178 1.96 9.48 -13.90
N THR A 179 3.24 9.15 -14.02
CA THR A 179 3.95 8.32 -13.03
C THR A 179 4.03 9.00 -11.66
N ALA A 180 4.28 10.31 -11.61
CA ALA A 180 4.32 11.08 -10.36
C ALA A 180 2.95 11.17 -9.68
N LYS A 181 1.85 10.96 -10.42
CA LYS A 181 0.49 10.90 -9.88
C LYS A 181 0.12 9.53 -9.30
N LEU A 182 0.91 8.48 -9.49
CA LEU A 182 0.57 7.14 -9.00
C LEU A 182 0.61 7.05 -7.45
N PRO A 183 -0.53 6.84 -6.77
CA PRO A 183 -0.61 6.90 -5.31
C PRO A 183 0.03 5.68 -4.62
N HIS A 184 0.03 4.52 -5.27
CA HIS A 184 0.55 3.27 -4.70
C HIS A 184 2.07 3.27 -4.44
N ARG A 185 2.81 4.25 -4.99
CA ARG A 185 4.26 4.39 -4.78
C ARG A 185 4.60 5.08 -3.45
N HIS A 186 3.62 5.68 -2.78
CA HIS A 186 3.84 6.59 -1.67
C HIS A 186 2.95 6.22 -0.48
N ILE A 187 3.54 6.09 0.71
CA ILE A 187 2.82 5.77 1.94
C ILE A 187 2.19 7.06 2.48
N ASP A 188 0.92 7.01 2.90
CA ASP A 188 0.19 8.15 3.48
C ASP A 188 0.29 9.43 2.64
N ARG A 189 0.09 9.31 1.33
CA ARG A 189 0.15 10.45 0.41
C ARG A 189 -1.02 11.40 0.63
N GLU A 190 -0.71 12.68 0.79
CA GLU A 190 -1.69 13.77 0.82
C GLU A 190 -1.37 14.78 -0.30
N VAL A 191 -2.34 15.03 -1.18
CA VAL A 191 -2.22 16.01 -2.27
C VAL A 191 -2.64 17.39 -1.77
N TYR A 192 -1.90 18.42 -2.17
CA TYR A 192 -2.21 19.81 -1.87
C TYR A 192 -2.93 20.44 -3.06
N GLU A 193 -4.20 20.83 -2.83
CA GLU A 193 -5.12 21.26 -3.88
C GLU A 193 -5.16 22.79 -4.11
N ALA A 194 -4.21 23.56 -3.60
CA ALA A 194 -4.22 25.01 -3.77
C ALA A 194 -3.01 25.52 -4.57
N VAL A 195 -2.42 24.65 -5.40
CA VAL A 195 -1.39 25.03 -6.36
C VAL A 195 -2.02 25.83 -7.49
N SER A 196 -1.49 27.01 -7.80
CA SER A 196 -2.09 27.90 -8.80
C SER A 196 -1.93 27.43 -10.25
N ASP A 197 -0.92 26.59 -10.53
CA ASP A 197 -0.64 26.00 -11.85
C ASP A 197 -0.78 24.47 -11.83
N TRP A 198 -2.01 23.99 -11.87
CA TRP A 198 -2.33 22.56 -11.88
C TRP A 198 -1.90 21.81 -13.14
N GLY A 199 -1.62 22.52 -14.23
CA GLY A 199 -1.21 21.94 -15.50
C GLY A 199 0.23 21.46 -15.47
N ASN A 200 1.10 22.22 -14.79
CA ASN A 200 2.54 21.95 -14.76
C ASN A 200 3.10 21.65 -13.37
N SER A 201 2.32 21.83 -12.31
CA SER A 201 2.77 21.61 -10.93
C SER A 201 1.78 20.78 -10.11
N ILE A 202 2.30 19.78 -9.40
CA ILE A 202 1.58 19.05 -8.36
C ILE A 202 2.36 19.16 -7.06
N ALA A 203 1.66 19.40 -5.96
CA ALA A 203 2.24 19.39 -4.62
C ALA A 203 1.59 18.28 -3.82
N PHE A 204 2.40 17.46 -3.15
CA PHE A 204 1.94 16.42 -2.24
C PHE A 204 3.00 16.16 -1.18
N LYS A 205 2.59 15.56 -0.07
CA LYS A 205 3.50 14.99 0.93
C LYS A 205 3.23 13.51 1.08
N PHE A 206 4.25 12.77 1.49
CA PHE A 206 4.16 11.33 1.73
C PHE A 206 5.18 10.91 2.78
N ARG A 207 4.96 9.74 3.37
CA ARG A 207 5.83 9.13 4.36
C ARG A 207 6.85 8.22 3.67
N ILE A 208 8.12 8.40 4.01
CA ILE A 208 9.20 7.49 3.61
C ILE A 208 9.43 6.52 4.76
N LYS A 209 9.24 5.21 4.51
CA LYS A 209 9.69 4.17 5.45
C LYS A 209 11.11 3.77 5.09
N LYS A 210 12.03 3.95 6.03
CA LYS A 210 13.39 3.41 5.93
C LYS A 210 13.53 2.29 6.96
N THR A 211 13.65 1.06 6.49
CA THR A 211 14.02 -0.06 7.34
C THR A 211 15.47 0.13 7.74
N LEU A 212 15.74 0.20 9.05
CA LEU A 212 17.11 0.26 9.54
C LEU A 212 17.75 -1.12 9.39
N ALA A 213 19.08 -1.16 9.27
CA ALA A 213 19.82 -2.41 9.09
C ALA A 213 19.60 -3.44 10.22
N THR A 214 19.05 -3.00 11.35
CA THR A 214 18.78 -3.81 12.55
C THR A 214 17.37 -4.37 12.63
N GLY A 215 16.50 -4.10 11.64
CA GLY A 215 15.07 -4.41 11.71
C GLY A 215 14.25 -3.29 12.32
#